data_AF-A0A7S4GLR3-F1
#
_entry.id   AF-A0A7S4GLR3-F1
#
_cell.length_a   1.000
_cell.length_b   1.000
_cell.length_c   1.000
_cell.angle_alpha   90.00
_cell.angle_beta   90.00
_cell.angle_gamma   90.00
#
_symmetry.space_group_name_H-M   'P 1'
#
loop_
_entity.id
_entity.type
_entity.pdbx_description
1 polymer ?
#
loop_
_entity_poly.entity_id
_entity_poly.type
_entity_poly.pdbx_seq_one_letter_code
_entity_poly.pdbx_strand_id
1 'polypeptide(L)'
;SGFKKFINQIGGDHSQVDHQSVENDIAQSVLLPGEHVHMAFKLGRDTTVFTTTRILVIDVHGMSGKRVEHRSLPYGAILTFAAETAGGKLDNDAELVIWSRCPWLNPLKIDFAKKEVDIYAVQVFLASKVLDPRAPAPVPQPGQGGAGDTSNLLNWLGNDAVQVDPGSVERNLRTIAPVLLPDEHVEMAFQLGRDIFTLTTKRLLDVNVKGMSGKRVEFTTIPYTSIGAFAVQSAGGRFDRDAELLVWNKVPVQQHPLQLDLRKGRADLFAIQSCLAAKVLGHAGGAAAPQAPPQSSAAGGGESLMACLGGDGIQVNPQQLEEELRRTVPLLLPNERVEVALKTGRDTTVFTTHRLLMIDVKGLSGKKVEYFTLPYASVQAFAVETAGTW
;
A
#
# COMPACT_ATOMS: atom_id res chain seq x y z
N SER A 1 26.93 40.52 -3.91
CA SER A 1 27.29 39.42 -4.82
C SER A 1 27.41 38.06 -4.12
N GLY A 2 27.87 37.93 -2.86
CA GLY A 2 27.91 36.64 -2.14
C GLY A 2 26.60 36.19 -1.47
N PHE A 3 25.81 37.13 -0.92
CA PHE A 3 24.60 36.83 -0.14
C PHE A 3 23.43 36.25 -0.97
N LYS A 4 23.31 36.66 -2.24
CA LYS A 4 22.33 36.08 -3.19
C LYS A 4 22.68 34.63 -3.59
N LYS A 5 23.97 34.25 -3.60
CA LYS A 5 24.42 32.88 -3.88
C LYS A 5 24.17 31.93 -2.70
N PHE A 6 24.27 32.46 -1.47
CA PHE A 6 23.99 31.71 -0.24
C PHE A 6 22.49 31.44 -0.05
N ILE A 7 21.62 32.41 -0.35
CA ILE A 7 20.15 32.22 -0.23
C ILE A 7 19.61 31.20 -1.26
N ASN A 8 20.19 31.13 -2.47
CA ASN A 8 19.85 30.07 -3.44
C ASN A 8 20.33 28.66 -3.06
N GLN A 9 21.10 28.52 -1.96
CA GLN A 9 21.65 27.23 -1.49
C GLN A 9 20.86 26.65 -0.31
N ILE A 10 19.91 27.41 0.24
CA ILE A 10 19.07 27.02 1.39
C ILE A 10 17.67 26.55 0.93
N GLY A 11 17.34 26.74 -0.34
CA GLY A 11 16.24 26.10 -1.04
C GLY A 11 16.67 25.90 -2.48
N GLY A 12 16.84 24.66 -2.89
CA GLY A 12 17.27 24.28 -4.23
C GLY A 12 17.00 22.81 -4.46
N ASP A 13 17.06 22.41 -5.72
CA ASP A 13 16.75 21.05 -6.11
C ASP A 13 18.03 20.23 -6.29
N HIS A 14 17.93 18.93 -6.13
CA HIS A 14 19.06 18.03 -6.29
C HIS A 14 19.40 17.84 -7.77
N SER A 15 20.69 17.93 -8.10
CA SER A 15 21.23 17.60 -9.42
C SER A 15 21.84 16.20 -9.44
N GLN A 16 21.61 15.43 -10.50
CA GLN A 16 22.28 14.14 -10.65
C GLN A 16 23.77 14.33 -10.92
N VAL A 17 24.61 13.54 -10.25
CA VAL A 17 26.07 13.55 -10.42
C VAL A 17 26.58 12.19 -10.87
N ASP A 18 27.81 12.17 -11.39
CA ASP A 18 28.46 10.92 -11.77
C ASP A 18 28.65 10.00 -10.57
N HIS A 19 28.05 8.81 -10.65
CA HIS A 19 28.03 7.86 -9.55
C HIS A 19 29.40 7.24 -9.28
N GLN A 20 30.24 7.07 -10.31
CA GLN A 20 31.59 6.49 -10.16
C GLN A 20 32.52 7.43 -9.41
N SER A 21 32.46 8.73 -9.74
CA SER A 21 33.17 9.77 -9.00
C SER A 21 32.75 9.79 -7.53
N VAL A 22 31.45 9.79 -7.25
CA VAL A 22 30.94 9.75 -5.86
C VAL A 22 31.37 8.45 -5.15
N GLU A 23 31.30 7.30 -5.82
CA GLU A 23 31.75 6.02 -5.26
C GLU A 23 33.22 6.08 -4.85
N ASN A 24 34.10 6.58 -5.71
CA ASN A 24 35.53 6.73 -5.41
C ASN A 24 35.77 7.66 -4.21
N ASP A 25 35.02 8.76 -4.10
CA ASP A 25 35.13 9.72 -3.00
C ASP A 25 34.76 9.10 -1.63
N ILE A 26 33.82 8.14 -1.62
CA ILE A 26 33.26 7.58 -0.37
C ILE A 26 33.63 6.10 -0.11
N ALA A 27 34.31 5.45 -1.05
CA ALA A 27 34.62 4.01 -1.02
C ALA A 27 35.41 3.59 0.22
N GLN A 28 36.35 4.43 0.67
CA GLN A 28 37.23 4.11 1.80
C GLN A 28 36.67 4.57 3.15
N SER A 29 35.51 5.22 3.18
CA SER A 29 34.99 5.85 4.41
C SER A 29 33.66 5.27 4.90
N VAL A 30 32.70 5.04 4.00
CA VAL A 30 31.31 4.74 4.41
C VAL A 30 30.68 3.53 3.71
N LEU A 31 31.20 3.13 2.54
CA LEU A 31 30.69 1.95 1.82
C LEU A 31 31.14 0.66 2.48
N LEU A 32 30.23 -0.32 2.51
CA LEU A 32 30.56 -1.68 2.93
C LEU A 32 31.37 -2.40 1.84
N PRO A 33 32.14 -3.45 2.19
CA PRO A 33 32.79 -4.29 1.18
C PRO A 33 31.79 -4.84 0.15
N GLY A 34 31.99 -4.53 -1.13
CA GLY A 34 31.10 -4.94 -2.24
C GLY A 34 29.83 -4.11 -2.40
N GLU A 35 29.64 -3.04 -1.61
CA GLU A 35 28.58 -2.06 -1.82
C GLU A 35 29.00 -1.07 -2.93
N HIS A 36 28.14 -0.89 -3.94
CA HIS A 36 28.39 -0.01 -5.08
C HIS A 36 27.33 1.09 -5.17
N VAL A 37 27.70 2.25 -5.71
CA VAL A 37 26.79 3.37 -5.95
C VAL A 37 26.08 3.17 -7.28
N HIS A 38 24.76 3.27 -7.28
CA HIS A 38 23.94 3.18 -8.49
C HIS A 38 23.57 4.56 -9.04
N MET A 39 23.22 5.49 -8.15
CA MET A 39 22.92 6.87 -8.51
C MET A 39 23.21 7.78 -7.32
N ALA A 40 23.59 9.03 -7.59
CA ALA A 40 23.85 10.02 -6.56
C ALA A 40 23.34 11.38 -7.01
N PHE A 41 22.87 12.17 -6.05
CA PHE A 41 22.29 13.48 -6.28
C PHE A 41 22.82 14.48 -5.25
N LYS A 42 23.16 15.69 -5.68
CA LYS A 42 23.69 16.74 -4.80
C LYS A 42 22.72 17.90 -4.65
N LEU A 43 22.57 18.38 -3.41
CA LEU A 43 21.95 19.66 -3.09
C LEU A 43 22.97 20.53 -2.35
N GLY A 44 23.59 21.47 -3.06
CA GLY A 44 24.68 22.25 -2.51
C GLY A 44 25.89 21.37 -2.15
N ARG A 45 26.13 21.16 -0.85
CA ARG A 45 27.20 20.26 -0.35
C ARG A 45 26.69 18.89 0.07
N ASP A 46 25.38 18.76 0.24
CA ASP A 46 24.76 17.53 0.69
C ASP A 46 24.63 16.58 -0.48
N THR A 47 24.75 15.28 -0.20
CA THR A 47 24.70 14.25 -1.23
C THR A 47 23.78 13.13 -0.77
N THR A 48 22.80 12.79 -1.60
CA THR A 48 21.98 11.59 -1.43
C THR A 48 22.45 10.52 -2.41
N VAL A 49 22.84 9.37 -1.88
CA VAL A 49 23.49 8.28 -2.61
C VAL A 49 22.63 7.03 -2.51
N PHE A 50 22.22 6.47 -3.64
CA PHE A 50 21.53 5.19 -3.72
C PHE A 50 22.55 4.11 -4.06
N THR A 51 22.74 3.16 -3.16
CA THR A 51 23.73 2.10 -3.31
C THR A 51 23.07 0.77 -3.67
N THR A 52 23.83 -0.31 -3.72
CA THR A 52 23.27 -1.65 -3.89
C THR A 52 22.43 -2.10 -2.67
N THR A 53 22.62 -1.51 -1.49
CA THR A 53 22.04 -1.98 -0.22
C THR A 53 21.17 -0.97 0.53
N ARG A 54 21.36 0.34 0.32
CA ARG A 54 20.69 1.40 1.09
C ARG A 54 20.67 2.74 0.35
N ILE A 55 19.88 3.67 0.90
CA ILE A 55 20.01 5.10 0.62
C ILE A 55 20.90 5.70 1.71
N LEU A 56 21.95 6.40 1.32
CA LEU A 56 22.88 7.09 2.20
C LEU A 56 22.76 8.60 1.97
N VAL A 57 22.38 9.34 3.01
CA VAL A 57 22.31 10.80 3.01
C VAL A 57 23.54 11.34 3.73
N ILE A 58 24.34 12.13 3.03
CA ILE A 58 25.56 12.77 3.53
C ILE A 58 25.26 14.27 3.63
N ASP A 59 25.18 14.79 4.85
CA ASP A 59 24.84 16.18 5.14
C ASP A 59 26.06 16.89 5.73
N VAL A 60 26.49 17.98 5.08
CA VAL A 60 27.70 18.73 5.44
C VAL A 60 27.31 19.99 6.19
N HIS A 61 27.44 19.93 7.53
CA HIS A 61 27.01 20.99 8.45
C HIS A 61 28.04 22.11 8.64
N GLY A 62 27.52 23.31 8.89
CA GLY A 62 28.28 24.47 9.35
C GLY A 62 29.13 25.16 8.28
N MET A 63 29.57 26.39 8.57
CA MET A 63 30.31 27.21 7.60
C MET A 63 31.64 26.59 7.16
N SER A 64 32.31 25.85 8.05
CA SER A 64 33.60 25.21 7.76
C SER A 64 33.48 23.88 7.01
N GLY A 65 32.28 23.27 6.99
CA GLY A 65 32.04 21.96 6.37
C GLY A 65 32.76 20.78 7.03
N LYS A 66 33.34 20.97 8.24
CA LYS A 66 34.11 19.92 8.93
C LYS A 66 33.24 18.87 9.61
N ARG A 67 31.97 19.16 9.85
CA ARG A 67 31.03 18.24 10.47
C ARG A 67 30.18 17.63 9.37
N VAL A 68 30.30 16.32 9.18
CA VAL A 68 29.52 15.57 8.20
C VAL A 68 28.67 14.54 8.93
N GLU A 69 27.37 14.58 8.70
CA GLU A 69 26.42 13.58 9.18
C GLU A 69 26.15 12.57 8.07
N HIS A 70 26.23 11.28 8.39
CA HIS A 70 25.91 10.19 7.47
C HIS A 70 24.69 9.44 8.00
N ARG A 71 23.57 9.48 7.27
CA ARG A 71 22.34 8.76 7.62
C ARG A 71 22.10 7.64 6.62
N SER A 72 21.96 6.42 7.11
CA SER A 72 21.68 5.24 6.29
C SER A 72 20.23 4.80 6.43
N LEU A 73 19.54 4.66 5.31
CA LEU A 73 18.20 4.10 5.20
C LEU A 73 18.27 2.80 4.37
N PRO A 74 18.36 1.62 5.01
CA PRO A 74 18.32 0.34 4.30
C PRO A 74 17.02 0.16 3.52
N TYR A 75 17.07 -0.46 2.34
CA TYR A 75 15.87 -0.66 1.52
C TYR A 75 14.77 -1.46 2.22
N GLY A 76 15.14 -2.48 3.00
CA GLY A 76 14.18 -3.28 3.79
C GLY A 76 13.49 -2.52 4.93
N ALA A 77 13.92 -1.28 5.24
CA ALA A 77 13.23 -0.42 6.20
C ALA A 77 12.19 0.51 5.55
N ILE A 78 12.12 0.57 4.22
CA ILE A 78 11.18 1.38 3.47
C ILE A 78 9.82 0.68 3.45
N LEU A 79 8.77 1.42 3.83
CA LEU A 79 7.40 0.91 3.85
C LEU A 79 6.59 1.38 2.65
N THR A 80 6.80 2.61 2.17
CA THR A 80 6.13 3.14 0.98
C THR A 80 6.98 4.28 0.42
N PHE A 81 6.77 4.60 -0.84
CA PHE A 81 7.37 5.76 -1.48
C PHE A 81 6.44 6.31 -2.56
N ALA A 82 6.56 7.60 -2.82
CA ALA A 82 5.81 8.31 -3.85
C ALA A 82 6.80 9.09 -4.71
N ALA A 83 6.72 8.91 -6.02
CA ALA A 83 7.51 9.64 -6.99
C ALA A 83 6.57 10.52 -7.82
N GLU A 84 6.79 11.82 -7.78
CA GLU A 84 5.97 12.79 -8.50
C GLU A 84 6.74 13.38 -9.68
N THR A 85 6.10 13.39 -10.85
CA THR A 85 6.66 13.99 -12.06
C THR A 85 6.61 15.51 -11.99
N ALA A 86 7.64 16.16 -12.52
CA ALA A 86 7.61 17.60 -12.77
C ALA A 86 6.40 18.03 -13.61
N GLY A 87 5.85 19.21 -13.31
CA GLY A 87 4.63 19.72 -13.92
C GLY A 87 4.81 20.54 -15.20
N GLY A 88 3.96 21.57 -15.34
CA GLY A 88 3.97 22.49 -16.48
C GLY A 88 5.18 23.45 -16.49
N LYS A 89 5.19 24.43 -17.40
CA LYS A 89 6.34 25.34 -17.59
C LYS A 89 6.73 26.18 -16.34
N LEU A 90 5.85 26.29 -15.34
CA LEU A 90 5.96 27.19 -14.18
C LEU A 90 6.15 26.46 -12.84
N ASP A 91 6.11 25.12 -12.82
CA ASP A 91 6.17 24.29 -11.61
C ASP A 91 6.91 23.01 -11.98
N ASN A 92 8.19 22.92 -11.61
CA ASN A 92 9.23 22.34 -12.46
C ASN A 92 10.00 21.17 -11.85
N ASP A 93 9.75 20.84 -10.59
CA ASP A 93 10.63 19.94 -9.85
C ASP A 93 9.90 18.61 -9.64
N ALA A 94 10.62 17.52 -9.84
CA ALA A 94 10.13 16.19 -9.50
C ALA A 94 10.41 15.96 -8.01
N GLU A 95 9.52 15.30 -7.29
CA GLU A 95 9.69 15.01 -5.86
C GLU A 95 9.71 13.48 -5.66
N LEU A 96 10.62 12.99 -4.83
CA LEU A 96 10.56 11.64 -4.28
C LEU A 96 10.39 11.74 -2.76
N VAL A 97 9.35 11.10 -2.26
CA VAL A 97 9.09 10.97 -0.82
C VAL A 97 9.16 9.50 -0.42
N ILE A 98 9.93 9.21 0.64
CA ILE A 98 10.15 7.84 1.13
C ILE A 98 9.78 7.77 2.61
N TRP A 99 8.88 6.86 2.95
CA TRP A 99 8.48 6.59 4.32
C TRP A 99 9.11 5.30 4.81
N SER A 100 9.64 5.34 6.02
CA SER A 100 10.30 4.19 6.66
C SER A 100 9.49 3.68 7.85
N ARG A 101 9.86 2.49 8.34
CA ARG A 101 9.32 1.91 9.57
C ARG A 101 9.80 2.59 10.86
N CYS A 102 10.70 3.58 10.77
CA CYS A 102 11.25 4.27 11.93
C CYS A 102 10.31 5.41 12.36
N PRO A 103 9.61 5.31 13.51
CA PRO A 103 8.56 6.26 13.88
C PRO A 103 9.05 7.67 14.21
N TRP A 104 10.32 7.82 14.58
CA TRP A 104 10.94 9.11 14.89
C TRP A 104 11.65 9.75 13.70
N LEU A 105 11.68 9.10 12.54
CA LEU A 105 12.33 9.64 11.34
C LEU A 105 11.28 10.24 10.42
N ASN A 106 11.43 11.53 10.11
CA ASN A 106 10.60 12.18 9.09
C ASN A 106 10.80 11.48 7.72
N PRO A 107 9.76 11.48 6.86
CA PRO A 107 9.92 10.96 5.50
C PRO A 107 11.09 11.64 4.79
N LEU A 108 11.92 10.85 4.11
CA LEU A 108 13.01 11.40 3.30
C LEU A 108 12.39 12.02 2.04
N LYS A 109 12.57 13.32 1.88
CA LYS A 109 12.12 14.08 0.71
C LYS A 109 13.31 14.51 -0.13
N ILE A 110 13.21 14.31 -1.43
CA ILE A 110 14.22 14.68 -2.40
C ILE A 110 13.51 15.39 -3.55
N ASP A 111 13.70 16.69 -3.63
CA ASP A 111 13.31 17.50 -4.78
C ASP A 111 14.44 17.46 -5.81
N PHE A 112 14.11 17.23 -7.07
CA PHE A 112 15.07 17.13 -8.17
C PHE A 112 14.94 18.27 -9.16
N ALA A 113 16.08 18.81 -9.58
CA ALA A 113 16.13 19.90 -10.54
C ALA A 113 15.58 19.44 -11.89
N LYS A 114 14.77 20.29 -12.52
CA LYS A 114 14.17 19.99 -13.83
C LYS A 114 15.19 19.48 -14.86
N LYS A 115 14.82 18.41 -15.58
CA LYS A 115 15.59 17.75 -16.67
C LYS A 115 16.85 17.00 -16.24
N GLU A 116 17.21 17.01 -14.96
CA GLU A 116 18.42 16.35 -14.47
C GLU A 116 18.14 14.97 -13.86
N VAL A 117 16.87 14.59 -13.74
CA VAL A 117 16.46 13.26 -13.26
C VAL A 117 15.48 12.61 -14.22
N ASP A 118 15.67 11.31 -14.45
CA ASP A 118 14.62 10.42 -14.92
C ASP A 118 13.90 9.84 -13.70
N ILE A 119 12.80 10.48 -13.31
CA ILE A 119 12.04 10.08 -12.12
C ILE A 119 11.46 8.66 -12.25
N TYR A 120 11.16 8.21 -13.47
CA TYR A 120 10.69 6.85 -13.72
C TYR A 120 11.80 5.84 -13.47
N ALA A 121 13.02 6.12 -13.92
CA ALA A 121 14.18 5.26 -13.64
C ALA A 121 14.47 5.16 -12.13
N VAL A 122 14.38 6.29 -11.40
CA VAL A 122 14.50 6.30 -9.93
C VAL A 122 13.43 5.44 -9.28
N GLN A 123 12.17 5.58 -9.73
CA GLN A 123 11.05 4.81 -9.22
C GLN A 123 11.20 3.30 -9.48
N VAL A 124 11.60 2.90 -10.69
CA VAL A 124 11.85 1.50 -11.07
C VAL A 124 13.00 0.92 -10.27
N PHE A 125 14.09 1.68 -10.09
CA PHE A 125 15.20 1.26 -9.25
C PHE A 125 14.72 1.02 -7.81
N LEU A 126 14.00 1.97 -7.21
CA LEU A 126 13.53 1.83 -5.84
C LEU A 126 12.54 0.67 -5.70
N ALA A 127 11.63 0.49 -6.67
CA ALA A 127 10.74 -0.67 -6.73
C ALA A 127 11.53 -1.98 -6.76
N SER A 128 12.61 -2.07 -7.53
CA SER A 128 13.46 -3.28 -7.61
C SER A 128 14.16 -3.63 -6.28
N LYS A 129 14.31 -2.64 -5.39
CA LYS A 129 14.95 -2.80 -4.08
C LYS A 129 13.96 -3.04 -2.95
N VAL A 130 12.74 -2.54 -3.07
CA VAL A 130 11.74 -2.51 -1.99
C VAL A 130 10.67 -3.61 -2.16
N LEU A 131 10.32 -3.97 -3.40
CA LEU A 131 9.27 -4.97 -3.65
C LEU A 131 9.79 -6.39 -3.48
N ASP A 132 8.92 -7.28 -2.98
CA ASP A 132 9.25 -8.71 -2.88
C ASP A 132 9.40 -9.30 -4.29
N PRO A 133 10.53 -9.95 -4.61
CA PRO A 133 10.69 -10.64 -5.89
C PRO A 133 9.71 -11.81 -6.06
N ARG A 134 9.20 -12.40 -4.98
CA ARG A 134 8.23 -13.50 -5.01
C ARG A 134 6.84 -12.95 -5.30
N ALA A 135 6.41 -13.03 -6.56
CA ALA A 135 5.03 -12.76 -6.88
C ALA A 135 4.14 -13.82 -6.19
N PRO A 136 3.18 -13.45 -5.32
CA PRO A 136 2.14 -14.36 -4.84
C PRO A 136 1.31 -14.88 -6.01
N ALA A 137 0.63 -16.01 -5.80
CA ALA A 137 -0.12 -16.72 -6.84
C ALA A 137 -1.02 -15.79 -7.69
N PRO A 138 -1.17 -16.08 -9.00
CA PRO A 138 -2.06 -15.31 -9.88
C PRO A 138 -3.48 -15.31 -9.32
N VAL A 139 -4.10 -14.13 -9.24
CA VAL A 139 -5.50 -14.00 -8.80
C VAL A 139 -6.43 -14.06 -10.03
N PRO A 140 -7.59 -14.74 -9.96
CA PRO A 140 -8.57 -14.75 -11.06
C PRO A 140 -9.02 -13.34 -11.45
N GLN A 141 -8.99 -13.02 -12.75
CA GLN A 141 -9.37 -11.72 -13.29
C GLN A 141 -10.90 -11.60 -13.47
N PRO A 142 -11.54 -10.49 -13.06
CA PRO A 142 -12.91 -10.16 -13.46
C PRO A 142 -12.98 -9.81 -14.96
N GLY A 143 -14.11 -10.10 -15.61
CA GLY A 143 -14.31 -10.03 -17.06
C GLY A 143 -13.92 -8.70 -17.75
N GLN A 144 -13.39 -8.83 -18.97
CA GLN A 144 -12.77 -7.77 -19.79
C GLN A 144 -13.75 -6.66 -20.23
N GLY A 145 -13.35 -5.40 -20.05
CA GLY A 145 -13.96 -4.21 -20.66
C GLY A 145 -13.13 -3.69 -21.85
N GLY A 146 -13.78 -3.16 -22.88
CA GLY A 146 -13.17 -2.88 -24.19
C GLY A 146 -12.07 -1.81 -24.24
N ALA A 147 -11.17 -1.96 -25.23
CA ALA A 147 -10.00 -1.15 -25.48
C ALA A 147 -10.33 0.26 -26.02
N GLY A 148 -9.80 1.30 -25.36
CA GLY A 148 -9.77 2.69 -25.85
C GLY A 148 -8.40 3.09 -26.39
N ASP A 149 -8.36 4.11 -27.24
CA ASP A 149 -7.19 4.68 -27.95
C ASP A 149 -6.26 5.51 -27.01
N THR A 150 -4.94 5.30 -27.07
CA THR A 150 -3.96 5.64 -26.00
C THR A 150 -2.76 6.49 -26.46
N SER A 151 -2.99 7.53 -27.25
CA SER A 151 -1.88 8.39 -27.73
C SER A 151 -1.44 9.49 -26.76
N ASN A 152 -2.13 9.72 -25.65
CA ASN A 152 -1.79 10.74 -24.63
C ASN A 152 -2.16 10.31 -23.21
N LEU A 153 -1.30 10.60 -22.22
CA LEU A 153 -1.52 10.34 -20.78
C LEU A 153 -2.83 10.98 -20.26
N LEU A 154 -3.20 12.15 -20.80
CA LEU A 154 -4.47 12.83 -20.51
C LEU A 154 -5.70 12.18 -21.18
N ASN A 155 -5.54 11.54 -22.34
CA ASN A 155 -6.64 10.84 -23.04
C ASN A 155 -6.92 9.47 -22.41
N TRP A 156 -5.90 8.87 -21.79
CA TRP A 156 -6.02 7.63 -21.03
C TRP A 156 -6.93 7.78 -19.80
N LEU A 157 -7.04 8.99 -19.23
CA LEU A 157 -7.75 9.29 -17.99
C LEU A 157 -9.18 9.79 -18.23
N GLY A 158 -9.94 9.04 -19.04
CA GLY A 158 -11.37 9.26 -19.32
C GLY A 158 -12.28 9.29 -18.08
N ASN A 159 -13.56 9.60 -18.23
CA ASN A 159 -14.42 9.88 -17.08
C ASN A 159 -15.17 8.64 -16.52
N ASP A 160 -15.46 8.72 -15.22
CA ASP A 160 -16.17 7.81 -14.30
C ASP A 160 -15.39 6.68 -13.61
N ALA A 161 -15.69 6.51 -12.31
CA ALA A 161 -15.07 5.53 -11.45
C ALA A 161 -15.55 4.10 -11.75
N VAL A 162 -14.77 3.36 -12.53
CA VAL A 162 -15.11 2.03 -13.05
C VAL A 162 -13.86 1.15 -13.03
N GLN A 163 -14.05 -0.15 -12.83
CA GLN A 163 -12.98 -1.12 -13.10
C GLN A 163 -12.61 -1.06 -14.59
N VAL A 164 -11.33 -0.82 -14.88
CA VAL A 164 -10.81 -0.71 -16.25
C VAL A 164 -10.02 -1.97 -16.61
N ASP A 165 -9.82 -2.18 -17.92
CA ASP A 165 -9.06 -3.32 -18.43
C ASP A 165 -7.59 -3.28 -17.91
N PRO A 166 -7.17 -4.30 -17.14
CA PRO A 166 -5.80 -4.37 -16.60
C PRO A 166 -4.74 -4.35 -17.70
N GLY A 167 -4.99 -5.02 -18.83
CA GLY A 167 -4.02 -5.10 -19.93
C GLY A 167 -3.77 -3.75 -20.62
N SER A 168 -4.80 -2.92 -20.74
CA SER A 168 -4.69 -1.56 -21.26
C SER A 168 -3.93 -0.64 -20.30
N VAL A 169 -4.20 -0.74 -19.00
CA VAL A 169 -3.46 0.00 -17.97
C VAL A 169 -2.00 -0.44 -17.93
N GLU A 170 -1.72 -1.75 -17.98
CA GLU A 170 -0.36 -2.28 -18.03
C GLU A 170 0.42 -1.74 -19.22
N ARG A 171 -0.16 -1.76 -20.43
CA ARG A 171 0.48 -1.19 -21.63
C ARG A 171 0.89 0.27 -21.43
N ASN A 172 0.04 1.07 -20.79
CA ASN A 172 0.32 2.48 -20.54
C ASN A 172 1.40 2.67 -19.47
N LEU A 173 1.37 1.88 -18.40
CA LEU A 173 2.41 1.87 -17.35
C LEU A 173 3.75 1.25 -17.79
N ARG A 174 3.82 0.71 -19.02
CA ARG A 174 5.07 0.27 -19.65
C ARG A 174 5.57 1.22 -20.73
N THR A 175 4.67 1.92 -21.42
CA THR A 175 5.04 2.73 -22.60
C THR A 175 4.99 4.24 -22.33
N ILE A 176 3.98 4.72 -21.60
CA ILE A 176 3.75 6.15 -21.37
C ILE A 176 4.39 6.61 -20.06
N ALA A 177 4.21 5.82 -18.99
CA ALA A 177 4.78 6.06 -17.68
C ALA A 177 5.46 4.77 -17.20
N PRO A 178 6.69 4.46 -17.66
CA PRO A 178 7.35 3.17 -17.47
C PRO A 178 7.76 2.97 -16.00
N VAL A 179 6.83 2.51 -15.16
CA VAL A 179 7.01 2.39 -13.71
C VAL A 179 6.95 0.96 -13.20
N LEU A 180 6.47 0.01 -14.02
CA LEU A 180 6.40 -1.41 -13.69
C LEU A 180 7.76 -2.07 -13.81
N LEU A 181 8.05 -3.03 -12.93
CA LEU A 181 9.18 -3.93 -13.11
C LEU A 181 8.97 -4.85 -14.33
N PRO A 182 10.04 -5.42 -14.91
CA PRO A 182 9.93 -6.29 -16.09
C PRO A 182 8.99 -7.49 -15.91
N ASP A 183 8.93 -8.06 -14.71
CA ASP A 183 8.10 -9.21 -14.31
C ASP A 183 6.83 -8.83 -13.53
N GLU A 184 6.55 -7.54 -13.39
CA GLU A 184 5.37 -7.04 -12.67
C GLU A 184 4.20 -6.86 -13.63
N HIS A 185 3.03 -7.43 -13.32
CA HIS A 185 1.83 -7.36 -14.14
C HIS A 185 0.68 -6.70 -13.40
N VAL A 186 -0.22 -6.01 -14.13
CA VAL A 186 -1.43 -5.42 -13.55
C VAL A 186 -2.53 -6.48 -13.51
N GLU A 187 -3.05 -6.78 -12.31
CA GLU A 187 -4.12 -7.77 -12.13
C GLU A 187 -5.49 -7.11 -12.03
N MET A 188 -5.55 -5.93 -11.39
CA MET A 188 -6.77 -5.14 -11.31
C MET A 188 -6.44 -3.65 -11.44
N ALA A 189 -7.33 -2.89 -12.07
CA ALA A 189 -7.20 -1.45 -12.17
C ALA A 189 -8.57 -0.77 -12.03
N PHE A 190 -8.59 0.33 -11.29
CA PHE A 190 -9.78 1.11 -10.99
C PHE A 190 -9.50 2.55 -11.33
N GLN A 191 -10.28 3.09 -12.24
CA GLN A 191 -10.27 4.52 -12.51
C GLN A 191 -11.09 5.24 -11.45
N LEU A 192 -10.64 6.39 -10.98
CA LEU A 192 -11.28 7.21 -9.94
C LEU A 192 -11.24 8.68 -10.40
N GLY A 193 -12.07 8.99 -11.39
CA GLY A 193 -11.96 10.26 -12.10
C GLY A 193 -10.66 10.30 -12.90
N ARG A 194 -9.73 11.18 -12.52
CA ARG A 194 -8.42 11.31 -13.20
C ARG A 194 -7.34 10.42 -12.61
N ASP A 195 -7.62 9.76 -11.50
CA ASP A 195 -6.65 8.93 -10.80
C ASP A 195 -6.87 7.47 -11.19
N ILE A 196 -5.81 6.66 -11.15
CA ILE A 196 -5.90 5.24 -11.38
C ILE A 196 -5.25 4.52 -10.22
N PHE A 197 -6.03 3.65 -9.59
CA PHE A 197 -5.55 2.74 -8.57
C PHE A 197 -5.36 1.35 -9.18
N THR A 198 -4.19 0.75 -8.96
CA THR A 198 -3.86 -0.56 -9.53
C THR A 198 -3.41 -1.54 -8.44
N LEU A 199 -3.83 -2.79 -8.60
CA LEU A 199 -3.27 -3.94 -7.90
C LEU A 199 -2.41 -4.70 -8.91
N THR A 200 -1.11 -4.69 -8.69
CA THR A 200 -0.15 -5.44 -9.51
C THR A 200 0.21 -6.75 -8.84
N THR A 201 1.01 -7.58 -9.50
CA THR A 201 1.54 -8.79 -8.89
C THR A 201 2.41 -8.53 -7.66
N LYS A 202 2.90 -7.30 -7.44
CA LYS A 202 3.89 -6.99 -6.38
C LYS A 202 3.46 -5.89 -5.40
N ARG A 203 2.54 -5.01 -5.79
CA ARG A 203 2.15 -3.83 -4.98
C ARG A 203 0.76 -3.31 -5.33
N LEU A 204 0.25 -2.48 -4.44
CA LEU A 204 -0.71 -1.45 -4.78
C LEU A 204 0.05 -0.25 -5.36
N LEU A 205 -0.34 0.21 -6.53
CA LEU A 205 0.21 1.41 -7.17
C LEU A 205 -0.93 2.39 -7.44
N ASP A 206 -0.90 3.52 -6.75
CA ASP A 206 -1.82 4.65 -6.92
C ASP A 206 -1.18 5.70 -7.83
N VAL A 207 -1.86 6.01 -8.92
CA VAL A 207 -1.45 6.95 -9.96
C VAL A 207 -2.37 8.16 -9.87
N ASN A 208 -1.92 9.19 -9.17
CA ASN A 208 -2.72 10.36 -8.84
C ASN A 208 -2.32 11.56 -9.70
N VAL A 209 -3.28 12.11 -10.45
CA VAL A 209 -3.05 13.27 -11.30
C VAL A 209 -3.32 14.57 -10.54
N LYS A 210 -2.22 15.25 -10.20
CA LYS A 210 -2.22 16.45 -9.36
C LYS A 210 -2.49 17.72 -10.17
N GLY A 211 -3.06 18.70 -9.46
CA GLY A 211 -3.30 20.06 -9.94
C GLY A 211 -4.39 20.18 -11.02
N MET A 212 -4.75 21.42 -11.35
CA MET A 212 -5.81 21.70 -12.33
C MET A 212 -5.40 21.33 -13.76
N SER A 213 -4.11 21.44 -14.09
CA SER A 213 -3.61 21.17 -15.46
C SER A 213 -3.40 19.70 -15.80
N GLY A 214 -3.38 18.82 -14.78
CA GLY A 214 -3.12 17.39 -14.94
C GLY A 214 -1.73 17.01 -15.46
N LYS A 215 -0.76 17.93 -15.34
CA LYS A 215 0.62 17.72 -15.82
C LYS A 215 1.56 17.08 -14.79
N ARG A 216 1.14 17.07 -13.52
CA ARG A 216 1.88 16.45 -12.41
C ARG A 216 1.18 15.12 -12.12
N VAL A 217 1.94 14.04 -12.06
CA VAL A 217 1.44 12.71 -11.74
C VAL A 217 2.29 12.17 -10.60
N GLU A 218 1.64 11.80 -9.51
CA GLU A 218 2.24 11.14 -8.37
C GLU A 218 2.01 9.63 -8.50
N PHE A 219 3.07 8.85 -8.38
CA PHE A 219 3.03 7.40 -8.36
C PHE A 219 3.37 6.91 -6.96
N THR A 220 2.35 6.57 -6.18
CA THR A 220 2.49 6.07 -4.82
C THR A 220 2.55 4.54 -4.82
N THR A 221 3.65 3.98 -4.31
CA THR A 221 3.90 2.54 -4.23
C THR A 221 3.71 2.03 -2.82
N ILE A 222 2.72 1.15 -2.62
CA ILE A 222 2.48 0.45 -1.35
C ILE A 222 2.75 -1.05 -1.57
N PRO A 223 3.93 -1.57 -1.18
CA PRO A 223 4.21 -3.00 -1.19
C PRO A 223 3.19 -3.76 -0.34
N TYR A 224 2.81 -4.97 -0.76
CA TYR A 224 1.85 -5.78 0.02
C TYR A 224 2.34 -6.12 1.43
N THR A 225 3.65 -6.31 1.59
CA THR A 225 4.32 -6.52 2.89
C THR A 225 4.18 -5.33 3.85
N SER A 226 3.96 -4.13 3.31
CA SER A 226 3.76 -2.89 4.06
C SER A 226 2.30 -2.63 4.43
N ILE A 227 1.35 -3.42 3.92
CA ILE A 227 -0.07 -3.31 4.32
C ILE A 227 -0.22 -3.93 5.72
N GLY A 228 -0.73 -3.12 6.65
CA GLY A 228 -1.00 -3.49 8.03
C GLY A 228 -2.39 -4.13 8.17
N ALA A 229 -3.39 -3.56 7.51
CA ALA A 229 -4.76 -4.03 7.51
C ALA A 229 -5.49 -3.50 6.26
N PHE A 230 -6.64 -4.09 5.94
CA PHE A 230 -7.53 -3.56 4.90
C PHE A 230 -8.98 -3.91 5.21
N ALA A 231 -9.92 -3.14 4.67
CA ALA A 231 -11.34 -3.43 4.77
C ALA A 231 -12.03 -3.17 3.45
N VAL A 232 -13.06 -3.96 3.18
CA VAL A 232 -14.04 -3.66 2.14
C VAL A 232 -15.41 -3.44 2.75
N GLN A 233 -16.08 -2.39 2.33
CA GLN A 233 -17.39 -2.04 2.84
C GLN A 233 -18.40 -2.01 1.69
N SER A 234 -19.46 -2.81 1.80
CA SER A 234 -20.49 -2.90 0.76
C SER A 234 -21.36 -1.65 0.73
N ALA A 235 -21.73 -1.15 -0.45
CA ALA A 235 -22.73 -0.09 -0.59
C ALA A 235 -24.08 -0.52 0.01
N GLY A 236 -24.65 0.27 0.92
CA GLY A 236 -25.88 -0.05 1.66
C GLY A 236 -27.18 -0.04 0.85
N GLY A 237 -28.17 0.74 1.32
CA GLY A 237 -29.55 0.77 0.79
C GLY A 237 -29.69 1.33 -0.63
N ARG A 238 -30.93 1.57 -1.08
CA ARG A 238 -31.26 2.08 -2.44
C ARG A 238 -30.60 3.43 -2.79
N PHE A 239 -30.18 4.21 -1.79
CA PHE A 239 -29.57 5.54 -1.95
C PHE A 239 -28.07 5.57 -1.67
N ASP A 240 -27.50 4.49 -1.13
CA ASP A 240 -26.07 4.39 -0.88
C ASP A 240 -25.39 3.79 -2.12
N ARG A 241 -24.64 4.62 -2.82
CA ARG A 241 -24.17 4.37 -4.19
C ARG A 241 -22.75 3.81 -4.25
N ASP A 242 -21.99 3.87 -3.16
CA ASP A 242 -20.56 3.64 -3.22
C ASP A 242 -20.16 2.55 -2.21
N ALA A 243 -19.46 1.53 -2.71
CA ALA A 243 -18.69 0.60 -1.90
C ALA A 243 -17.34 1.23 -1.61
N GLU A 244 -16.66 0.81 -0.56
CA GLU A 244 -15.44 1.47 -0.11
C GLU A 244 -14.35 0.43 0.12
N LEU A 245 -13.15 0.71 -0.38
CA LEU A 245 -11.93 -0.01 -0.02
C LEU A 245 -11.09 0.87 0.90
N LEU A 246 -10.71 0.33 2.05
CA LEU A 246 -9.83 0.96 3.01
C LEU A 246 -8.54 0.15 3.11
N VAL A 247 -7.37 0.81 2.99
CA VAL A 247 -6.07 0.16 3.12
C VAL A 247 -5.21 0.92 4.14
N TRP A 248 -4.86 0.27 5.24
CA TRP A 248 -3.91 0.79 6.22
C TRP A 248 -2.53 0.23 5.93
N ASN A 249 -1.55 1.11 5.78
CA ASN A 249 -0.15 0.71 5.71
C ASN A 249 0.50 0.75 7.11
N LYS A 250 1.71 0.24 7.23
CA LYS A 250 2.47 0.17 8.49
C LYS A 250 3.25 1.46 8.80
N VAL A 251 3.05 2.54 8.03
CA VAL A 251 3.83 3.78 8.19
C VAL A 251 3.41 4.47 9.50
N PRO A 252 4.33 4.68 10.45
CA PRO A 252 3.94 5.17 11.79
C PRO A 252 3.26 6.53 11.81
N VAL A 253 3.57 7.41 10.86
CA VAL A 253 2.99 8.77 10.78
C VAL A 253 1.69 8.83 9.96
N GLN A 254 1.33 7.77 9.23
CA GLN A 254 0.10 7.71 8.44
C GLN A 254 -0.94 6.87 9.18
N GLN A 255 -1.79 7.55 9.95
CA GLN A 255 -2.79 6.90 10.81
C GLN A 255 -4.14 6.68 10.10
N HIS A 256 -4.36 7.37 8.97
CA HIS A 256 -5.59 7.24 8.18
C HIS A 256 -5.40 6.24 7.03
N PRO A 257 -6.41 5.42 6.71
CA PRO A 257 -6.35 4.52 5.58
C PRO A 257 -6.33 5.31 4.26
N LEU A 258 -5.73 4.70 3.24
CA LEU A 258 -6.06 5.04 1.87
C LEU A 258 -7.49 4.57 1.60
N GLN A 259 -8.35 5.52 1.24
CA GLN A 259 -9.77 5.29 0.98
C GLN A 259 -10.06 5.34 -0.52
N LEU A 260 -10.77 4.34 -1.01
CA LEU A 260 -11.17 4.20 -2.40
C LEU A 260 -12.69 4.05 -2.49
N ASP A 261 -13.35 5.07 -3.03
CA ASP A 261 -14.79 5.04 -3.27
C ASP A 261 -15.08 4.38 -4.62
N LEU A 262 -15.71 3.21 -4.59
CA LEU A 262 -16.04 2.37 -5.73
C LEU A 262 -17.54 2.47 -6.03
N ARG A 263 -17.90 2.88 -7.24
CA ARG A 263 -19.32 2.93 -7.63
C ARG A 263 -19.94 1.54 -7.59
N LYS A 264 -21.10 1.43 -6.93
CA LYS A 264 -21.86 0.18 -6.79
C LYS A 264 -22.15 -0.44 -8.16
N GLY A 265 -21.83 -1.73 -8.30
CA GLY A 265 -22.02 -2.50 -9.53
C GLY A 265 -21.01 -2.20 -10.65
N ARG A 266 -20.01 -1.34 -10.41
CA ARG A 266 -18.92 -1.05 -11.35
C ARG A 266 -17.57 -1.68 -10.96
N ALA A 267 -17.52 -2.29 -9.78
CA ALA A 267 -16.38 -3.05 -9.28
C ALA A 267 -16.89 -4.24 -8.46
N ASP A 268 -16.21 -5.38 -8.57
CA ASP A 268 -16.47 -6.54 -7.73
C ASP A 268 -15.67 -6.44 -6.42
N LEU A 269 -16.36 -6.04 -5.36
CA LEU A 269 -15.79 -5.84 -4.03
C LEU A 269 -15.15 -7.13 -3.47
N PHE A 270 -15.76 -8.28 -3.74
CA PHE A 270 -15.28 -9.56 -3.21
C PHE A 270 -14.09 -10.08 -4.01
N ALA A 271 -14.03 -9.80 -5.32
CA ALA A 271 -12.82 -10.02 -6.10
C ALA A 271 -11.65 -9.17 -5.60
N ILE A 272 -11.89 -7.89 -5.27
CA ILE A 272 -10.88 -7.00 -4.67
C ILE A 272 -10.40 -7.55 -3.33
N GLN A 273 -11.34 -7.90 -2.46
CA GLN A 273 -11.03 -8.46 -1.14
C GLN A 273 -10.23 -9.76 -1.27
N SER A 274 -10.62 -10.66 -2.18
CA SER A 274 -9.94 -11.93 -2.40
C SER A 274 -8.54 -11.72 -2.94
N CYS A 275 -8.38 -10.78 -3.88
CA CYS A 275 -7.10 -10.38 -4.40
C CYS A 275 -6.19 -9.88 -3.28
N LEU A 276 -6.63 -8.88 -2.53
CA LEU A 276 -5.86 -8.32 -1.41
C LEU A 276 -5.56 -9.36 -0.34
N ALA A 277 -6.51 -10.23 0.01
CA ALA A 277 -6.27 -11.31 0.96
C ALA A 277 -5.16 -12.25 0.46
N ALA A 278 -5.19 -12.66 -0.80
CA ALA A 278 -4.17 -13.53 -1.37
C ALA A 278 -2.78 -12.85 -1.36
N LYS A 279 -2.73 -11.55 -1.70
CA LYS A 279 -1.49 -10.78 -1.77
C LYS A 279 -0.93 -10.43 -0.40
N VAL A 280 -1.77 -10.04 0.57
CA VAL A 280 -1.33 -9.60 1.90
C VAL A 280 -1.10 -10.79 2.84
N LEU A 281 -1.98 -11.80 2.82
CA LEU A 281 -1.89 -12.96 3.71
C LEU A 281 -0.99 -14.05 3.15
N GLY A 282 -0.89 -14.20 1.82
CA GLY A 282 -0.04 -15.22 1.19
C GLY A 282 1.47 -15.02 1.40
N HIS A 283 1.89 -13.82 1.82
CA HIS A 283 3.27 -13.54 2.25
C HIS A 283 3.50 -13.82 3.74
N ALA A 284 2.43 -13.92 4.55
CA ALA A 284 2.53 -14.31 5.94
C ALA A 284 2.66 -15.82 6.00
N GLY A 285 3.88 -16.32 6.25
CA GLY A 285 4.11 -17.73 6.53
C GLY A 285 3.16 -18.19 7.63
N GLY A 286 2.22 -19.07 7.28
CA GLY A 286 1.13 -19.49 8.15
C GLY A 286 1.66 -20.13 9.43
N ALA A 287 1.59 -19.40 10.53
CA ALA A 287 1.60 -19.98 11.85
C ALA A 287 0.14 -20.34 12.18
N ALA A 288 -0.17 -21.64 12.23
CA ALA A 288 -1.45 -22.11 12.73
C ALA A 288 -1.63 -21.64 14.18
N ALA A 289 -2.81 -21.13 14.55
CA ALA A 289 -3.07 -20.81 15.94
C ALA A 289 -3.17 -22.12 16.74
N PRO A 290 -2.84 -22.11 18.05
CA PRO A 290 -3.07 -23.26 18.91
C PRO A 290 -4.56 -23.64 18.91
N GLN A 291 -4.85 -24.94 18.88
CA GLN A 291 -6.22 -25.44 19.02
C GLN A 291 -6.82 -24.96 20.34
N ALA A 292 -8.00 -24.32 20.27
CA ALA A 292 -8.74 -23.94 21.47
C ALA A 292 -9.08 -25.20 22.31
N PRO A 293 -9.04 -25.11 23.65
CA PRO A 293 -9.43 -26.23 24.51
C PRO A 293 -10.88 -26.66 24.26
N PRO A 294 -11.22 -27.95 24.45
CA PRO A 294 -12.55 -28.48 24.16
C PRO A 294 -13.63 -27.78 24.99
N GLN A 295 -14.71 -27.38 24.33
CA GLN A 295 -15.81 -26.63 24.96
C GLN A 295 -16.88 -27.56 25.53
N SER A 296 -17.33 -27.27 26.74
CA SER A 296 -18.52 -27.85 27.35
C SER A 296 -19.78 -27.32 26.67
N SER A 297 -20.53 -28.22 26.03
CA SER A 297 -21.79 -27.93 25.36
C SER A 297 -22.87 -27.49 26.35
N ALA A 298 -23.39 -26.27 26.20
CA ALA A 298 -24.75 -25.94 26.63
C ALA A 298 -25.64 -25.96 25.38
N ALA A 299 -26.61 -26.87 25.37
CA ALA A 299 -27.52 -27.11 24.26
C ALA A 299 -28.71 -26.14 24.25
N GLY A 300 -29.21 -25.85 23.05
CA GLY A 300 -30.45 -25.10 22.76
C GLY A 300 -30.20 -24.21 21.54
N GLY A 301 -30.77 -24.41 20.37
CA GLY A 301 -32.19 -24.55 20.03
C GLY A 301 -32.36 -23.62 18.81
N GLY A 302 -32.99 -24.08 17.73
CA GLY A 302 -32.95 -23.38 16.44
C GLY A 302 -33.49 -21.95 16.51
N GLU A 303 -32.65 -20.96 16.18
CA GLU A 303 -33.08 -19.57 16.11
C GLU A 303 -32.54 -18.87 14.86
N SER A 304 -33.45 -18.17 14.20
CA SER A 304 -33.20 -17.28 13.07
C SER A 304 -32.17 -16.21 13.42
N LEU A 305 -31.39 -15.78 12.42
CA LEU A 305 -30.33 -14.76 12.45
C LEU A 305 -30.71 -13.43 13.17
N MET A 306 -31.98 -13.24 13.51
CA MET A 306 -32.59 -12.10 14.21
C MET A 306 -32.72 -12.23 15.75
N ALA A 307 -32.39 -13.37 16.37
CA ALA A 307 -32.60 -13.58 17.82
C ALA A 307 -31.48 -12.99 18.72
N CYS A 308 -30.36 -12.56 18.16
CA CYS A 308 -29.17 -12.14 18.93
C CYS A 308 -29.21 -10.63 19.30
N LEU A 309 -30.18 -10.21 20.12
CA LEU A 309 -30.27 -8.85 20.69
C LEU A 309 -29.90 -8.78 22.18
N GLY A 310 -29.14 -9.74 22.69
CA GLY A 310 -28.51 -9.70 24.01
C GLY A 310 -27.00 -9.78 23.83
N GLY A 311 -26.30 -8.67 24.06
CA GLY A 311 -24.87 -8.55 23.83
C GLY A 311 -24.06 -9.26 24.90
N ASP A 312 -23.64 -10.48 24.61
CA ASP A 312 -22.49 -11.16 25.20
C ASP A 312 -21.92 -12.02 24.07
N GLY A 313 -20.62 -11.95 23.78
CA GLY A 313 -20.03 -12.63 22.61
C GLY A 313 -20.36 -14.13 22.58
N ILE A 314 -21.33 -14.54 21.76
CA ILE A 314 -21.74 -15.95 21.64
C ILE A 314 -20.80 -16.62 20.66
N GLN A 315 -20.18 -17.71 21.10
CA GLN A 315 -19.38 -18.52 20.20
C GLN A 315 -20.27 -19.19 19.16
N VAL A 316 -19.95 -18.94 17.89
CA VAL A 316 -20.61 -19.56 16.75
C VAL A 316 -19.83 -20.82 16.38
N ASN A 317 -20.53 -21.85 15.86
CA ASN A 317 -19.88 -23.03 15.34
C ASN A 317 -18.91 -22.66 14.19
N PRO A 318 -17.59 -22.89 14.33
CA PRO A 318 -16.60 -22.49 13.33
C PRO A 318 -16.81 -23.13 11.95
N GLN A 319 -17.17 -24.41 11.91
CA GLN A 319 -17.36 -25.15 10.65
C GLN A 319 -18.60 -24.65 9.91
N GLN A 320 -19.70 -24.42 10.63
CA GLN A 320 -20.91 -23.87 10.05
C GLN A 320 -20.71 -22.46 9.48
N LEU A 321 -19.99 -21.59 10.21
CA LEU A 321 -19.68 -20.25 9.71
C LEU A 321 -18.72 -20.31 8.51
N GLU A 322 -17.72 -21.21 8.52
CA GLU A 322 -16.83 -21.41 7.38
C GLU A 322 -17.61 -21.80 6.11
N GLU A 323 -18.51 -22.79 6.20
CA GLU A 323 -19.37 -23.20 5.09
C GLU A 323 -20.25 -22.06 4.59
N GLU A 324 -20.84 -21.28 5.50
CA GLU A 324 -21.64 -20.12 5.17
C GLU A 324 -20.81 -19.08 4.41
N LEU A 325 -19.66 -18.66 4.96
CA LEU A 325 -18.77 -17.68 4.33
C LEU A 325 -18.37 -18.15 2.93
N ARG A 326 -17.87 -19.39 2.78
CA ARG A 326 -17.49 -19.92 1.45
C ARG A 326 -18.63 -19.91 0.44
N ARG A 327 -19.87 -20.08 0.90
CA ARG A 327 -21.06 -20.10 0.03
C ARG A 327 -21.57 -18.71 -0.32
N THR A 328 -21.58 -17.78 0.64
CA THR A 328 -22.29 -16.50 0.50
C THR A 328 -21.37 -15.34 0.19
N VAL A 329 -20.14 -15.36 0.71
CA VAL A 329 -19.17 -14.28 0.60
C VAL A 329 -17.76 -14.87 0.49
N PRO A 330 -17.18 -15.00 -0.72
CA PRO A 330 -15.93 -15.72 -0.93
C PRO A 330 -14.72 -14.94 -0.38
N LEU A 331 -14.66 -14.77 0.94
CA LEU A 331 -13.65 -13.98 1.65
C LEU A 331 -12.43 -14.81 2.04
N LEU A 332 -12.66 -16.10 2.31
CA LEU A 332 -11.65 -17.02 2.81
C LEU A 332 -10.80 -17.53 1.65
N LEU A 333 -9.48 -17.55 1.85
CA LEU A 333 -8.57 -18.19 0.90
C LEU A 333 -8.85 -19.70 0.81
N PRO A 334 -8.46 -20.37 -0.30
CA PRO A 334 -8.70 -21.81 -0.48
C PRO A 334 -8.16 -22.68 0.66
N ASN A 335 -7.05 -22.26 1.28
CA ASN A 335 -6.38 -22.95 2.40
C ASN A 335 -6.60 -22.29 3.77
N GLU A 336 -7.46 -21.27 3.87
CA GLU A 336 -7.77 -20.57 5.12
C GLU A 336 -8.96 -21.23 5.81
N ARG A 337 -8.82 -21.58 7.10
CA ARG A 337 -9.90 -22.20 7.90
C ARG A 337 -10.33 -21.30 9.06
N VAL A 338 -11.58 -21.41 9.48
CA VAL A 338 -12.09 -20.73 10.68
C VAL A 338 -11.77 -21.57 11.91
N GLU A 339 -11.08 -20.96 12.88
CA GLU A 339 -10.70 -21.62 14.14
C GLU A 339 -11.63 -21.21 15.28
N VAL A 340 -11.95 -19.91 15.38
CA VAL A 340 -12.86 -19.36 16.40
C VAL A 340 -13.74 -18.30 15.75
N ALA A 341 -15.01 -18.27 16.13
CA ALA A 341 -15.95 -17.24 15.71
C ALA A 341 -16.79 -16.76 16.90
N LEU A 342 -16.78 -15.45 17.14
CA LEU A 342 -17.49 -14.81 18.24
C LEU A 342 -18.46 -13.79 17.66
N LYS A 343 -19.74 -13.93 17.96
CA LYS A 343 -20.79 -13.00 17.53
C LYS A 343 -21.20 -12.11 18.69
N THR A 344 -21.10 -10.80 18.48
CA THR A 344 -21.52 -9.79 19.46
C THR A 344 -22.61 -8.93 18.82
N GLY A 345 -23.86 -9.17 19.19
CA GLY A 345 -25.01 -8.54 18.53
C GLY A 345 -25.08 -8.91 17.04
N ARG A 346 -24.84 -7.93 16.15
CA ARG A 346 -24.84 -8.14 14.69
C ARG A 346 -23.46 -8.39 14.11
N ASP A 347 -22.41 -8.12 14.88
CA ASP A 347 -21.03 -8.15 14.41
C ASP A 347 -20.41 -9.49 14.74
N THR A 348 -19.47 -9.93 13.90
CA THR A 348 -18.79 -11.22 14.07
C THR A 348 -17.29 -11.02 13.98
N THR A 349 -16.57 -11.44 15.02
CA THR A 349 -15.10 -11.54 15.03
C THR A 349 -14.70 -12.97 14.75
N VAL A 350 -13.93 -13.17 13.68
CA VAL A 350 -13.52 -14.48 13.17
C VAL A 350 -12.01 -14.59 13.23
N PHE A 351 -11.51 -15.57 13.98
CA PHE A 351 -10.12 -15.98 13.97
C PHE A 351 -9.97 -17.09 12.95
N THR A 352 -9.21 -16.83 11.90
CA THR A 352 -8.87 -17.81 10.88
C THR A 352 -7.42 -18.23 11.02
N THR A 353 -7.00 -19.26 10.31
CA THR A 353 -5.59 -19.68 10.30
C THR A 353 -4.60 -18.62 9.78
N HIS A 354 -5.06 -17.48 9.24
CA HIS A 354 -4.21 -16.44 8.64
C HIS A 354 -4.40 -15.05 9.25
N ARG A 355 -5.57 -14.75 9.82
CA ARG A 355 -5.93 -13.38 10.21
C ARG A 355 -7.05 -13.35 11.24
N LEU A 356 -7.22 -12.18 11.83
CA LEU A 356 -8.48 -11.76 12.42
C LEU A 356 -9.32 -11.07 11.33
N LEU A 357 -10.54 -11.57 11.11
CA LEU A 357 -11.54 -11.01 10.20
C LEU A 357 -12.72 -10.49 11.03
N MET A 358 -12.99 -9.19 10.96
CA MET A 358 -14.17 -8.58 11.59
C MET A 358 -15.23 -8.33 10.52
N ILE A 359 -16.43 -8.83 10.77
CA ILE A 359 -17.62 -8.62 9.95
C ILE A 359 -18.54 -7.71 10.75
N ASP A 360 -18.55 -6.42 10.41
CA ASP A 360 -19.33 -5.40 11.09
C ASP A 360 -20.54 -5.00 10.24
N VAL A 361 -21.74 -5.15 10.80
CA VAL A 361 -23.00 -4.79 10.14
C VAL A 361 -23.35 -3.36 10.52
N LYS A 362 -23.03 -2.42 9.64
CA LYS A 362 -23.18 -0.97 9.84
C LYS A 362 -24.62 -0.49 9.64
N GLY A 363 -24.97 0.56 10.39
CA GLY A 363 -26.21 1.32 10.26
C GLY A 363 -27.47 0.63 10.79
N LEU A 364 -28.59 1.36 10.84
CA LEU A 364 -29.85 0.87 11.42
C LEU A 364 -30.51 -0.24 10.57
N SER A 365 -30.32 -0.21 9.24
CA SER A 365 -30.95 -1.16 8.31
C SER A 365 -30.17 -2.47 8.11
N GLY A 366 -28.92 -2.53 8.56
CA GLY A 366 -28.03 -3.69 8.38
C GLY A 366 -27.63 -4.00 6.93
N LYS A 367 -27.87 -3.07 5.99
CA LYS A 367 -27.58 -3.27 4.56
C LYS A 367 -26.13 -2.98 4.17
N LYS A 368 -25.36 -2.37 5.08
CA LYS A 368 -23.96 -2.01 4.88
C LYS A 368 -23.14 -2.96 5.76
N VAL A 369 -22.21 -3.70 5.16
CA VAL A 369 -21.34 -4.62 5.89
C VAL A 369 -19.90 -4.26 5.57
N GLU A 370 -19.09 -4.13 6.62
CA GLU A 370 -17.65 -3.95 6.54
C GLU A 370 -16.96 -5.29 6.86
N TYR A 371 -16.02 -5.67 6.00
CA TYR A 371 -15.18 -6.85 6.18
C TYR A 371 -13.75 -6.37 6.41
N PHE A 372 -13.39 -6.17 7.67
CA PHE A 372 -12.07 -5.71 8.08
C PHE A 372 -11.12 -6.90 8.31
N THR A 373 -9.95 -6.85 7.69
CA THR A 373 -8.91 -7.87 7.75
C THR A 373 -7.68 -7.34 8.48
N LEU A 374 -7.29 -8.03 9.55
CA LEU A 374 -6.04 -7.83 10.28
C LEU A 374 -5.18 -9.11 10.21
N PRO A 375 -4.15 -9.16 9.35
CA PRO A 375 -3.19 -10.26 9.30
C PRO A 375 -2.49 -10.44 10.65
N TYR A 376 -2.26 -11.69 11.08
CA TYR A 376 -1.52 -11.92 12.33
C TYR A 376 -0.09 -11.39 12.27
N ALA A 377 0.56 -11.43 11.11
CA ALA A 377 1.88 -10.86 10.89
C ALA A 377 1.94 -9.32 11.07
N SER A 378 0.78 -8.66 11.15
CA SER A 378 0.68 -7.23 11.44
C SER A 378 0.41 -6.92 12.91
N VAL A 379 0.07 -7.92 13.74
CA VAL A 379 -0.16 -7.75 15.17
C VAL A 379 1.19 -7.63 15.88
N GLN A 380 1.41 -6.51 16.56
CA GLN A 380 2.68 -6.24 17.28
C GLN A 380 2.60 -6.58 18.77
N ALA A 381 1.42 -6.45 19.38
CA ALA A 381 1.16 -6.75 20.78
C ALA A 381 -0.33 -7.04 20.98
N PHE A 382 -0.68 -7.76 22.04
CA PHE A 382 -2.05 -7.98 22.48
C PHE A 382 -2.12 -8.01 24.01
N ALA A 383 -3.30 -7.74 24.57
CA ALA A 383 -3.59 -7.88 25.99
C ALA A 383 -4.95 -8.55 26.15
N VAL A 384 -5.14 -9.25 27.27
CA VAL A 384 -6.40 -9.89 27.65
C VAL A 384 -6.74 -9.45 29.06
N GLU A 385 -7.97 -9.00 29.27
CA GLU A 385 -8.49 -8.60 30.57
C GLU A 385 -9.66 -9.51 30.94
N THR A 386 -9.66 -10.04 32.16
CA THR A 386 -10.75 -10.88 32.69
C THR A 386 -11.75 -10.02 33.43
N ALA A 387 -13.03 -10.41 33.41
CA ALA A 387 -14.03 -9.76 34.25
C ALA A 387 -13.61 -9.82 35.73
N GLY A 388 -13.62 -8.67 36.41
CA GLY A 388 -13.46 -8.61 37.85
C GLY A 388 -14.70 -9.14 38.55
N THR A 389 -14.53 -10.03 39.52
CA THR A 389 -15.60 -10.41 40.45
C THR A 389 -15.63 -9.39 41.58
N TRP A 390 -16.79 -8.75 41.81
CA TRP A 390 -17.02 -7.88 42.96
C TRP A 390 -17.34 -8.65 44.24
#